data_AF-A0A3S0E0X6-F1
#
_entry.id   AF-A0A3S0E0X6-F1
#
_cell.length_a   1.000
_cell.length_b   1.000
_cell.length_c   1.000
_cell.angle_alpha   90.00
_cell.angle_beta   90.00
_cell.angle_gamma   90.00
#
_symmetry.space_group_name_H-M   'P 1'
#
loop_
_entity.id
_entity.type
_entity.pdbx_description
1 polymer ?
#
loop_
_entity_poly.entity_id
_entity_poly.type
_entity_poly.pdbx_seq_one_letter_code
_entity_poly.pdbx_strand_id
1 'polypeptide(L)'
;MRAVPTVLPPAARRLPRPRLSPRQPEAESAGRSVNIFDCLAEERIRDAIAQGQLSGLPGEGQPLVLDDDLLVPVEVRMSNRILRNAGYVPPAVADLQELRRLCAQNSSSDDRSANRRRVQRITALLTRIEAAGLAHVSAALLRRVAASSDAK
;
A
#
# COMPACT_ATOMS: atom_id res chain seq x y z
N MET A 1 22.19 8.37 -43.38
CA MET A 1 22.92 8.56 -42.10
C MET A 1 22.17 7.82 -41.01
N ARG A 2 22.88 6.90 -40.34
CA ARG A 2 22.63 6.14 -39.10
C ARG A 2 21.24 5.55 -38.83
N ALA A 3 21.11 4.26 -39.16
CA ALA A 3 20.20 3.33 -38.48
C ALA A 3 20.59 3.25 -36.99
N VAL A 4 19.64 3.54 -36.10
CA VAL A 4 19.80 3.29 -34.66
C VAL A 4 19.64 1.79 -34.46
N PRO A 5 20.64 1.07 -33.93
CA PRO A 5 20.49 -0.35 -33.68
C PRO A 5 19.50 -0.51 -32.51
N THR A 6 18.33 -1.08 -32.78
CA THR A 6 17.42 -1.52 -31.72
C THR A 6 18.07 -2.70 -31.03
N VAL A 7 18.75 -2.43 -29.91
CA VAL A 7 19.24 -3.47 -29.01
C VAL A 7 18.02 -4.15 -28.41
N LEU A 8 17.74 -5.37 -28.87
CA LEU A 8 16.73 -6.24 -28.29
C LEU A 8 17.12 -6.50 -26.82
N PRO A 9 16.25 -6.24 -25.83
CA PRO A 9 16.59 -6.54 -24.44
C PRO A 9 16.81 -8.06 -24.27
N PRO A 10 17.82 -8.47 -23.47
CA PRO A 10 18.14 -9.88 -23.29
C PRO A 10 16.92 -10.62 -22.73
N ALA A 11 16.67 -11.81 -23.28
CA ALA A 11 15.54 -12.67 -22.91
C ALA A 11 15.43 -12.77 -21.38
N ALA A 12 14.39 -12.13 -20.82
CA ALA A 12 14.09 -12.20 -19.41
C ALA A 12 13.99 -13.68 -19.03
N ARG A 13 14.88 -14.11 -18.12
CA ARG A 13 14.93 -15.46 -17.57
C ARG A 13 13.51 -15.83 -17.15
N ARG A 14 12.86 -16.78 -17.85
CA ARG A 14 11.53 -17.27 -17.50
C ARG A 14 11.64 -17.93 -16.12
N LEU A 15 11.45 -17.15 -15.07
CA LEU A 15 11.26 -17.70 -13.74
C LEU A 15 9.96 -18.52 -13.79
N PRO A 16 9.97 -19.77 -13.29
CA PRO A 16 8.74 -20.54 -13.18
C PRO A 16 7.75 -19.72 -12.36
N ARG A 17 6.52 -19.57 -12.87
CA ARG A 17 5.45 -18.88 -12.14
C ARG A 17 5.34 -19.52 -10.76
N PRO A 18 5.34 -18.76 -9.65
CA PRO A 18 4.90 -19.33 -8.39
C PRO A 18 3.49 -19.88 -8.65
N ARG A 19 3.26 -21.16 -8.33
CA ARG A 19 1.91 -21.71 -8.28
C ARG A 19 1.18 -20.82 -7.27
N LEU A 20 0.33 -19.92 -7.76
CA LEU A 20 -0.62 -19.24 -6.92
C LEU A 20 -1.50 -20.36 -6.38
N SER A 21 -1.22 -20.83 -5.17
CA SER A 21 -2.19 -21.58 -4.40
C SER A 21 -3.50 -20.79 -4.49
N PRO A 22 -4.64 -21.45 -4.73
CA PRO A 22 -5.93 -20.78 -4.57
C PRO A 22 -5.87 -20.07 -3.22
N ARG A 23 -5.96 -18.73 -3.23
CA ARG A 23 -6.03 -17.99 -1.97
C ARG A 23 -7.19 -18.60 -1.22
N GLN A 24 -6.89 -19.33 -0.14
CA GLN A 24 -7.91 -19.66 0.82
C GLN A 24 -8.55 -18.33 1.23
N PRO A 25 -9.88 -18.22 1.28
CA PRO A 25 -10.53 -17.02 1.78
C PRO A 25 -10.22 -16.94 3.27
N GLU A 26 -9.05 -16.42 3.60
CA GLU A 26 -8.68 -16.14 4.98
C GLU A 26 -9.62 -15.07 5.50
N ALA A 27 -10.13 -15.33 6.69
CA ALA A 27 -11.31 -14.75 7.28
C ALA A 27 -11.10 -13.27 7.72
N GLU A 28 -10.93 -12.36 6.76
CA GLU A 28 -10.91 -10.91 6.98
C GLU A 28 -12.18 -10.21 6.44
N SER A 29 -13.35 -10.86 6.62
CA SER A 29 -14.66 -10.25 6.34
C SER A 29 -15.32 -9.63 7.58
N ALA A 30 -14.57 -9.37 8.65
CA ALA A 30 -15.10 -8.67 9.83
C ALA A 30 -14.97 -7.15 9.63
N GLY A 31 -15.80 -6.56 8.76
CA GLY A 31 -15.95 -5.10 8.69
C GLY A 31 -16.19 -4.47 7.31
N ARG A 32 -16.23 -5.25 6.22
CA ARG A 32 -16.76 -4.75 4.94
C ARG A 32 -18.25 -5.02 4.90
N SER A 33 -19.06 -3.98 5.08
CA SER A 33 -20.44 -4.00 4.61
C SER A 33 -20.39 -4.31 3.11
N VAL A 34 -20.77 -5.52 2.71
CA VAL A 34 -20.83 -5.92 1.30
C VAL A 34 -21.82 -4.97 0.62
N ASN A 35 -21.31 -4.13 -0.27
CA ASN A 35 -22.14 -3.18 -0.99
C ASN A 35 -22.92 -3.94 -2.07
N ILE A 36 -24.14 -3.50 -2.40
CA ILE A 36 -24.93 -4.13 -3.47
C ILE A 36 -24.20 -4.10 -4.82
N PHE A 37 -23.35 -3.08 -5.03
CA PHE A 37 -22.47 -2.99 -6.18
C PHE A 37 -21.37 -4.06 -6.18
N ASP A 38 -20.89 -4.49 -5.01
CA ASP A 38 -19.87 -5.54 -4.90
C ASP A 38 -20.47 -6.89 -5.33
N CYS A 39 -21.69 -7.20 -4.86
CA CYS A 39 -22.41 -8.42 -5.27
C CYS A 39 -22.65 -8.47 -6.78
N LEU A 40 -23.12 -7.36 -7.35
CA LEU A 40 -23.39 -7.26 -8.78
C LEU A 40 -22.10 -7.35 -9.61
N ALA A 41 -21.03 -6.70 -9.17
CA ALA A 41 -19.73 -6.80 -9.84
C ALA A 41 -19.22 -8.25 -9.83
N GLU A 42 -19.28 -8.93 -8.69
CA GLU A 42 -18.84 -10.31 -8.54
C GLU A 42 -19.64 -11.27 -9.45
N GLU A 43 -20.96 -11.09 -9.56
CA GLU A 43 -21.81 -11.86 -10.47
C GLU A 43 -21.40 -11.66 -11.93
N ARG A 44 -21.21 -10.41 -12.36
CA ARG A 44 -20.79 -10.10 -13.74
C ARG A 44 -19.40 -10.62 -14.07
N ILE A 45 -18.47 -10.56 -13.11
CA ILE A 45 -17.12 -11.12 -13.28
C ILE A 45 -17.22 -12.64 -13.48
N ARG A 46 -18.01 -13.35 -12.68
CA ARG A 46 -18.21 -14.80 -12.82
C ARG A 46 -18.80 -15.19 -14.16
N ASP A 47 -19.82 -14.47 -14.63
CA ASP A 47 -20.44 -14.72 -15.93
C ASP A 47 -19.44 -14.50 -17.09
N ALA A 48 -18.65 -13.43 -17.03
CA ALA A 48 -17.62 -13.13 -18.03
C ALA A 48 -16.51 -14.20 -18.06
N ILE A 49 -16.12 -14.74 -16.90
CA ILE A 49 -15.17 -15.86 -16.80
C ILE A 49 -15.76 -17.12 -17.43
N ALA A 50 -17.01 -17.47 -17.09
CA ALA A 50 -17.69 -18.66 -17.62
C ALA A 50 -17.83 -18.61 -19.15
N GLN A 51 -18.03 -17.41 -19.70
CA GLN A 51 -18.11 -17.16 -21.13
C GLN A 51 -16.74 -17.03 -21.82
N GLY A 52 -15.63 -17.11 -21.07
CA GLY A 52 -14.28 -16.98 -21.61
C GLY A 52 -13.91 -15.56 -22.06
N GLN A 53 -14.71 -14.55 -21.74
CA GLN A 53 -14.49 -13.15 -22.16
C GLN A 53 -13.25 -12.51 -21.53
N LEU A 54 -12.76 -13.06 -20.42
CA LEU A 54 -11.54 -12.62 -19.76
C LEU A 54 -10.29 -13.41 -20.19
N SER A 55 -10.41 -14.28 -21.20
CA SER A 55 -9.29 -15.00 -21.81
C SER A 55 -8.82 -14.31 -23.10
N GLY A 56 -7.53 -14.40 -23.40
CA GLY A 56 -6.89 -13.78 -24.56
C GLY A 56 -6.65 -12.27 -24.45
N LEU A 57 -6.68 -11.70 -23.24
CA LEU A 57 -6.52 -10.25 -23.06
C LEU A 57 -5.08 -9.79 -23.39
N PRO A 58 -4.90 -8.56 -23.91
CA PRO A 58 -3.58 -7.98 -24.13
C PRO A 58 -2.76 -7.97 -22.83
N GLY A 59 -1.62 -8.66 -22.83
CA GLY A 59 -0.78 -8.80 -21.63
C GLY A 59 -1.14 -10.00 -20.74
N GLU A 60 -2.08 -10.86 -21.14
CA GLU A 60 -2.39 -12.09 -20.40
C GLU A 60 -1.13 -12.95 -20.21
N GLY A 61 -0.85 -13.27 -18.95
CA GLY A 61 0.29 -14.09 -18.58
C GLY A 61 1.65 -13.42 -18.68
N GLN A 62 1.72 -12.15 -19.08
CA GLN A 62 2.93 -11.34 -19.00
C GLN A 62 3.03 -10.68 -17.60
N PRO A 63 4.24 -10.35 -17.13
CA PRO A 63 4.40 -9.55 -15.93
C PRO A 63 3.67 -8.21 -16.07
N LEU A 64 2.92 -7.79 -15.04
CA LEU A 64 2.32 -6.46 -15.02
C LEU A 64 3.45 -5.40 -15.03
N VAL A 65 3.34 -4.44 -15.93
CA VAL A 65 4.15 -3.21 -15.87
C VAL A 65 3.48 -2.29 -14.85
N LEU A 66 3.93 -2.39 -13.60
CA LEU A 66 3.51 -1.48 -12.54
C LEU A 66 4.30 -0.19 -12.69
N ASP A 67 3.67 0.83 -13.27
CA ASP A 67 4.20 2.18 -13.21
C ASP A 67 3.84 2.75 -11.82
N ASP A 68 4.86 3.16 -11.05
CA ASP A 68 4.68 3.64 -9.68
C ASP A 68 3.83 4.93 -9.64
N ASP A 69 3.72 5.64 -10.76
CA ASP A 69 3.11 6.96 -10.86
C ASP A 69 1.71 6.92 -11.50
N LEU A 70 1.08 5.74 -11.64
CA LEU A 70 -0.26 5.60 -12.26
C LEU A 70 -1.34 6.45 -11.60
N LEU A 71 -1.27 6.61 -10.27
CA LEU A 71 -2.20 7.41 -9.47
C LEU A 71 -1.79 8.88 -9.37
N VAL A 72 -0.69 9.27 -10.03
CA VAL A 72 -0.13 10.61 -9.99
C VAL A 72 -0.48 11.33 -11.30
N PRO A 73 -1.04 12.56 -11.25
CA PRO A 73 -1.26 13.37 -12.45
C PRO A 73 0.02 13.56 -13.26
N VAL A 74 -0.07 13.52 -14.59
CA VAL A 74 1.07 13.54 -15.52
C VAL A 74 2.02 14.71 -15.24
N GLU A 75 1.45 15.86 -14.92
CA GLU A 75 2.15 17.13 -14.72
C GLU A 75 3.12 17.09 -13.54
N VAL A 76 2.83 16.26 -12.53
CA VAL A 76 3.62 16.20 -11.29
C VAL A 76 4.46 14.93 -11.16
N ARG A 77 4.38 13.97 -12.10
CA ARG A 77 5.15 12.71 -12.05
C ARG A 77 6.65 12.96 -12.07
N MET A 78 7.13 13.77 -13.01
CA MET A 78 8.56 14.05 -13.15
C MET A 78 9.14 14.69 -11.89
N SER A 79 8.45 15.68 -11.33
CA SER A 79 8.84 16.34 -10.09
C SER A 79 8.88 15.36 -8.91
N ASN A 80 7.85 14.52 -8.75
CA ASN A 80 7.82 13.49 -7.71
C ASN A 80 8.94 12.47 -7.87
N ARG A 81 9.22 12.03 -9.10
CA ARG A 81 10.30 11.07 -9.39
C ARG A 81 11.68 11.64 -9.07
N ILE A 82 11.93 12.90 -9.41
CA ILE A 82 13.18 13.60 -9.06
C ILE A 82 13.34 13.65 -7.54
N LEU A 83 12.32 14.11 -6.82
CA LEU A 83 12.34 14.21 -5.35
C LEU A 83 12.56 12.83 -4.70
N ARG A 84 11.83 11.81 -5.16
CA ARG A 84 11.95 10.43 -4.66
C ARG A 84 13.35 9.87 -4.90
N ASN A 85 13.89 10.05 -6.09
CA ASN A 85 15.25 9.57 -6.42
C ASN A 85 16.34 10.31 -5.63
N ALA A 86 16.09 11.57 -5.26
CA ALA A 86 16.97 12.34 -4.37
C ALA A 86 16.85 11.93 -2.90
N GLY A 87 15.99 10.98 -2.56
CA GLY A 87 15.76 10.54 -1.18
C GLY A 87 14.93 11.53 -0.36
N TYR A 88 14.20 12.46 -1.00
CA TYR A 88 13.34 13.39 -0.29
C TYR A 88 12.14 12.66 0.32
N VAL A 89 11.96 12.81 1.63
CA VAL A 89 10.82 12.28 2.37
C VAL A 89 10.02 13.47 2.91
N PRO A 90 8.73 13.61 2.55
CA PRO A 90 7.89 14.67 3.10
C PRO A 90 7.85 14.59 4.64
N PRO A 91 7.86 15.73 5.36
CA PRO A 91 7.95 15.75 6.82
C PRO A 91 6.80 14.99 7.49
N ALA A 92 5.60 15.06 6.93
CA ALA A 92 4.44 14.33 7.45
C ALA A 92 4.60 12.79 7.33
N VAL A 93 5.32 12.31 6.32
CA VAL A 93 5.65 10.88 6.18
C VAL A 93 6.66 10.45 7.24
N ALA A 94 7.65 11.27 7.54
CA ALA A 94 8.59 11.02 8.63
C ALA A 94 7.88 11.00 10.00
N ASP A 95 6.97 11.94 10.24
CA ASP A 95 6.15 11.97 11.45
C ASP A 95 5.26 10.71 11.58
N LEU A 96 4.66 10.23 10.48
CA LEU A 96 3.90 8.98 10.47
C LEU A 96 4.77 7.75 10.80
N GLN A 97 6.01 7.70 10.30
CA GLN A 97 6.95 6.63 10.62
C GLN A 97 7.34 6.65 12.11
N GLU A 98 7.60 7.83 12.67
CA GLU A 98 7.90 7.98 14.09
C GLU A 98 6.70 7.59 14.96
N LEU A 99 5.49 8.03 14.59
CA LEU A 99 4.25 7.63 15.26
C LEU A 99 4.10 6.11 15.28
N ARG A 100 4.27 5.45 14.13
CA ARG A 100 4.23 3.98 14.02
C ARG A 100 5.22 3.32 14.99
N ARG A 101 6.46 3.81 15.00
CA ARG A 101 7.53 3.28 15.83
C ARG A 101 7.19 3.43 17.32
N LEU A 102 6.69 4.58 17.75
CA LEU A 102 6.34 4.83 19.15
C LEU A 102 5.12 4.01 19.61
N CYS A 103 4.13 3.83 18.74
CA CYS A 103 2.95 3.00 19.01
C CYS A 103 3.27 1.50 19.06
N ALA A 104 4.20 1.01 18.23
CA ALA A 104 4.58 -0.40 18.19
C ALA A 104 5.47 -0.83 19.38
N GLN A 105 6.12 0.12 20.04
CA GLN A 105 6.90 -0.19 21.22
C GLN A 105 5.96 -0.46 22.40
N ASN A 106 5.81 -1.71 22.82
CA ASN A 106 5.13 -2.04 24.07
C ASN A 106 5.98 -1.50 25.24
N SER A 107 5.40 -0.69 26.11
CA SER A 107 6.05 -0.22 27.33
C SER A 107 6.24 -1.41 28.27
N SER A 108 7.25 -2.25 28.08
CA SER A 108 7.54 -3.36 29.00
C SER A 108 8.28 -2.89 30.27
N SER A 109 8.10 -1.63 30.68
CA SER A 109 8.84 -1.02 31.78
C SER A 109 7.95 -0.07 32.56
N ASP A 110 7.85 -0.29 33.88
CA ASP A 110 7.11 0.51 34.89
C ASP A 110 7.55 1.99 35.03
N ASP A 111 8.32 2.52 34.07
CA ASP A 111 8.75 3.92 34.06
C ASP A 111 7.64 4.84 33.57
N ARG A 112 6.83 5.35 34.51
CA ARG A 112 5.79 6.34 34.26
C ARG A 112 6.32 7.60 33.57
N SER A 113 7.56 7.99 33.83
CA SER A 113 8.14 9.21 33.27
C SER A 113 8.46 9.04 31.77
N ALA A 114 9.02 7.89 31.40
CA ALA A 114 9.24 7.52 30.00
C ALA A 114 7.91 7.40 29.24
N ASN A 115 6.90 6.79 29.87
CA ASN A 115 5.57 6.67 29.28
C ASN A 115 4.94 8.06 29.04
N ARG A 116 5.04 8.98 30.00
CA ARG A 116 4.54 10.35 29.86
C ARG A 116 5.19 11.09 28.68
N ARG A 117 6.52 10.97 28.54
CA ARG A 117 7.26 11.58 27.40
C ARG A 117 6.83 10.98 26.07
N ARG A 118 6.63 9.66 26.00
CA ARG A 118 6.13 8.99 24.80
C ARG A 118 4.75 9.52 24.42
N VAL A 119 3.81 9.56 25.36
CA VAL A 119 2.44 10.04 25.10
C VAL A 119 2.48 11.48 24.60
N GLN A 120 3.26 12.36 25.25
CA GLN A 120 3.44 13.74 24.80
C GLN A 120 3.99 13.82 23.36
N ARG A 121 4.97 12.98 23.02
CA ARG A 121 5.54 12.93 21.67
C ARG A 121 4.52 12.45 20.64
N ILE A 122 3.74 11.42 20.97
CA ILE A 122 2.65 10.92 20.12
C ILE A 122 1.61 12.03 19.87
N THR A 123 1.18 12.75 20.91
CA THR A 123 0.24 13.88 20.75
C THR A 123 0.80 14.94 19.81
N ALA A 124 2.06 15.35 19.98
CA ALA A 124 2.69 16.35 19.12
C ALA A 124 2.86 15.87 17.66
N LEU A 125 3.07 14.57 17.44
CA LEU A 125 3.08 13.97 16.10
C LEU A 125 1.70 14.00 15.46
N LEU A 126 0.65 13.63 16.20
CA LEU A 126 -0.72 13.64 15.70
C LEU A 126 -1.15 15.04 15.26
N THR A 127 -0.90 16.06 16.08
CA THR A 127 -1.23 17.46 15.73
C THR A 127 -0.55 17.91 14.44
N ARG A 128 0.72 17.54 14.21
CA ARG A 128 1.45 17.89 12.98
C ARG A 128 0.91 17.13 11.75
N ILE A 129 0.54 15.85 11.91
CA ILE A 129 -0.04 15.04 10.84
C ILE A 129 -1.44 15.55 10.47
N GLU A 130 -2.23 16.00 11.45
CA GLU A 130 -3.54 16.61 11.24
C GLU A 130 -3.42 17.93 10.48
N ALA A 131 -2.48 18.80 10.88
CA ALA A 131 -2.19 20.04 10.15
C ALA A 131 -1.73 19.79 8.70
N ALA A 132 -1.14 18.63 8.41
CA ALA A 132 -0.78 18.20 7.06
C ALA A 132 -1.93 17.56 6.26
N GLY A 133 -3.15 17.47 6.83
CA GLY A 133 -4.34 16.89 6.17
C GLY A 133 -4.35 15.36 6.11
N LEU A 134 -3.48 14.68 6.86
CA LEU A 134 -3.30 13.21 6.79
C LEU A 134 -3.97 12.47 7.96
N ALA A 135 -5.02 13.03 8.54
CA ALA A 135 -5.74 12.47 9.69
C ALA A 135 -6.31 11.06 9.44
N HIS A 136 -6.73 10.77 8.21
CA HIS A 136 -7.23 9.43 7.85
C HIS A 136 -6.14 8.35 7.94
N VAL A 137 -4.88 8.72 7.67
CA VAL A 137 -3.74 7.80 7.74
C VAL A 137 -3.34 7.53 9.19
N SER A 138 -3.26 8.57 10.03
CA SER A 138 -2.97 8.40 11.45
C SER A 138 -4.07 7.58 12.15
N ALA A 139 -5.34 7.83 11.83
CA ALA A 139 -6.46 7.04 12.35
C ALA A 139 -6.37 5.56 11.95
N ALA A 140 -6.08 5.27 10.67
CA ALA A 140 -5.91 3.89 10.20
C ALA A 140 -4.72 3.19 10.88
N LEU A 141 -3.62 3.90 11.11
CA LEU A 141 -2.45 3.38 11.81
C LEU A 141 -2.77 3.02 13.27
N LEU A 142 -3.45 3.91 14.00
CA LEU A 142 -3.83 3.68 15.39
C LEU A 142 -4.78 2.49 15.53
N ARG A 143 -5.78 2.35 14.64
CA ARG A 143 -6.67 1.17 14.61
C ARG A 143 -5.90 -0.13 14.43
N ARG A 144 -4.90 -0.14 13.54
CA ARG A 144 -4.08 -1.33 13.29
C ARG A 144 -3.21 -1.69 14.48
N VAL A 145 -2.66 -0.70 15.18
CA VAL A 145 -1.90 -0.94 16.41
C VAL A 145 -2.81 -1.51 17.51
N ALA A 146 -4.01 -0.95 17.69
CA ALA A 146 -4.98 -1.47 18.65
C ALA A 146 -5.34 -2.94 18.34
N ALA A 147 -5.66 -3.26 17.09
CA ALA A 147 -5.96 -4.64 16.67
C ALA A 147 -4.79 -5.61 16.90
N SER A 148 -3.53 -5.15 16.80
CA SER A 148 -2.36 -5.98 17.09
C SER A 148 -2.10 -6.21 18.58
N SER A 149 -2.68 -5.38 19.45
CA SER A 149 -2.60 -5.53 20.90
C SER A 149 -3.59 -6.56 21.44
N ASP A 150 -4.77 -6.70 20.82
CA ASP A 150 -5.83 -7.61 21.26
C ASP A 150 -5.58 -9.08 20.89
N ALA A 151 -4.66 -9.34 19.95
CA ALA A 151 -4.32 -10.68 19.45
C ALA A 151 -3.23 -11.41 20.26
N LYS A 152 -2.82 -10.88 21.41
CA LYS A 152 -1.70 -11.39 22.23
C LYS A 152 -2.11 -11.61 23.67
#